data_AF-A0A9C8ZXB5-F1
#
_entry.id   AF-A0A9C8ZXB5-F1
#
_cell.length_a   1.000
_cell.length_b   1.000
_cell.length_c   1.000
_cell.angle_alpha   90.00
_cell.angle_beta   90.00
_cell.angle_gamma   90.00
#
_symmetry.space_group_name_H-M   'P 1'
#
loop_
_entity.id
_entity.type
_entity.pdbx_description
1 polymer ?
#
loop_
_entity_poly.entity_id
_entity_poly.type
_entity_poly.pdbx_seq_one_letter_code
_entity_poly.pdbx_strand_id
1 'polypeptide(L)' 'MPIPRRTKIVATIGPATESPKMLRKLIRAGVDVVRVNFSHGSHEEHIERARNIREAAEKVGRHVGILA' A
#
# COMPACT_ATOMS: atom_id res chain seq x y z
N MET A 1 21.21 -13.66 -11.33
CA MET A 1 20.16 -12.98 -10.53
C MET A 1 19.28 -12.18 -11.48
N PRO A 2 17.95 -12.22 -11.35
CA PRO A 2 17.09 -11.38 -12.18
C PRO A 2 17.40 -9.90 -11.90
N ILE A 3 17.36 -9.09 -12.96
CA ILE A 3 17.61 -7.65 -12.86
C ILE A 3 16.44 -7.01 -12.08
N PRO A 4 16.69 -6.23 -11.02
CA PRO A 4 15.62 -5.54 -10.30
C PRO A 4 14.88 -4.56 -11.22
N ARG A 5 13.54 -4.62 -11.21
CA ARG A 5 12.68 -3.72 -11.99
C ARG A 5 12.86 -2.27 -11.53
N ARG A 6 13.27 -1.38 -12.43
CA ARG A 6 13.58 0.04 -12.15
C ARG A 6 12.34 0.92 -11.99
N THR A 7 11.40 0.83 -12.93
CA THR A 7 10.14 1.60 -12.93
C THR A 7 9.30 1.25 -11.72
N LYS A 8 8.76 2.23 -11.00
CA LYS A 8 7.97 2.04 -9.77
C LYS A 8 6.47 1.90 -10.06
N ILE A 9 5.77 1.15 -9.21
CA ILE A 9 4.33 0.92 -9.30
C ILE A 9 3.63 1.66 -8.17
N VAL A 10 2.71 2.54 -8.55
CA VAL A 10 1.76 3.20 -7.65
C VAL A 10 0.41 2.51 -7.78
N ALA A 11 -0.19 2.10 -6.66
CA ALA A 11 -1.52 1.49 -6.63
C ALA A 11 -2.47 2.29 -5.73
N THR A 12 -3.63 2.67 -6.26
CA THR A 12 -4.68 3.32 -5.46
C THR A 12 -5.41 2.26 -4.63
N ILE A 13 -5.56 2.52 -3.34
CA ILE A 13 -6.22 1.61 -2.40
C ILE A 13 -7.62 2.14 -2.09
N GLY A 14 -8.57 1.23 -1.97
CA GLY A 14 -9.97 1.51 -1.62
C GLY A 14 -10.63 0.28 -1.00
N PRO A 15 -11.98 0.23 -0.92
CA PRO A 15 -12.70 -0.84 -0.23
C PRO A 15 -12.34 -2.27 -0.68
N ALA A 16 -12.06 -2.45 -1.98
CA ALA A 16 -11.67 -3.76 -2.53
C ALA A 16 -10.24 -4.21 -2.11
N THR A 17 -9.40 -3.30 -1.64
CA THR A 17 -7.95 -3.52 -1.47
C THR A 17 -7.40 -3.12 -0.08
N GLU A 18 -8.24 -2.61 0.82
CA GLU A 18 -7.81 -2.11 2.13
C GLU A 18 -7.67 -3.19 3.21
N SER A 19 -8.17 -4.41 2.98
CA SER A 19 -7.99 -5.49 3.96
C SER A 19 -6.51 -5.88 4.14
N PRO A 20 -6.06 -6.23 5.36
CA PRO A 20 -4.66 -6.59 5.61
C PRO A 20 -4.15 -7.74 4.72
N LYS A 21 -5.00 -8.73 4.40
CA LYS A 21 -4.67 -9.83 3.49
C LYS A 21 -4.39 -9.31 2.09
N MET A 22 -5.19 -8.35 1.63
CA MET A 22 -5.09 -7.80 0.28
C MET A 22 -3.86 -6.90 0.14
N LEU A 23 -3.63 -6.01 1.11
CA LEU A 23 -2.42 -5.20 1.19
C LEU A 23 -1.14 -6.04 1.11
N ARG A 24 -1.04 -7.13 1.90
CA ARG A 24 0.13 -8.02 1.83
C ARG A 24 0.32 -8.66 0.45
N LYS A 25 -0.76 -9.07 -0.23
CA LYS A 25 -0.67 -9.64 -1.58
C LYS A 25 -0.16 -8.61 -2.60
N LEU A 26 -0.67 -7.37 -2.53
CA LEU A 26 -0.25 -6.27 -3.41
C LEU A 26 1.23 -5.91 -3.21
N ILE A 27 1.67 -5.83 -1.95
CA ILE A 27 3.06 -5.53 -1.61
C ILE A 27 4.00 -6.66 -2.08
N ARG A 28 3.60 -7.93 -1.92
CA ARG A 28 4.35 -9.07 -2.48
C ARG A 28 4.38 -9.06 -4.00
N ALA A 29 3.30 -8.64 -4.65
CA ALA A 29 3.20 -8.55 -6.11
C ALA A 29 4.09 -7.45 -6.72
N GLY A 30 4.52 -6.45 -5.94
CA GLY A 30 5.49 -5.45 -6.40
C GLY A 30 5.07 -3.99 -6.29
N VAL A 31 4.00 -3.67 -5.55
CA VAL A 31 3.66 -2.26 -5.28
C VAL A 31 4.79 -1.57 -4.50
N ASP A 32 5.19 -0.38 -4.96
CA ASP A 32 6.20 0.45 -4.28
C ASP A 32 5.56 1.62 -3.52
N VAL A 33 4.44 2.14 -4.03
CA VAL A 33 3.72 3.26 -3.43
C VAL A 33 2.23 2.96 -3.42
N VAL A 34 1.59 3.23 -2.30
CA VAL A 34 0.14 3.19 -2.15
C VAL A 34 -0.40 4.62 -2.22
N ARG A 35 -1.39 4.85 -3.08
CA ARG A 35 -2.15 6.10 -3.11
C ARG A 35 -3.41 5.97 -2.24
N VAL A 36 -3.58 6.89 -1.30
CA VAL A 36 -4.78 7.07 -0.47
C VAL A 36 -5.51 8.31 -0.98
N ASN A 37 -6.65 8.12 -1.65
CA ASN A 37 -7.40 9.25 -2.22
C ASN A 37 -8.23 9.95 -1.14
N PHE A 38 -7.92 11.22 -0.86
CA PHE A 38 -8.64 12.07 0.11
C PHE A 38 -9.98 12.64 -0.38
N SER A 39 -10.38 12.37 -1.62
CA SER A 39 -11.72 12.77 -2.10
C SER A 39 -12.85 11.99 -1.39
N HIS A 40 -12.51 10.89 -0.70
CA HIS A 40 -13.46 10.01 -0.01
C HIS A 40 -12.88 9.49 1.30
N GLY A 41 -13.72 9.38 2.34
CA GLY A 41 -13.34 8.89 3.67
C GLY A 41 -13.04 10.01 4.66
N SER A 42 -13.03 9.67 5.95
CA SER A 42 -12.68 10.60 7.04
C SER A 42 -11.17 10.63 7.31
N HIS A 43 -10.71 11.61 8.08
CA HIS A 43 -9.32 11.67 8.54
C HIS A 43 -8.93 10.42 9.34
N GLU A 44 -9.83 9.93 10.19
CA GLU A 44 -9.64 8.71 10.98
C GLU A 44 -9.46 7.49 10.08
N GLU A 45 -10.30 7.35 9.05
CA GLU A 45 -10.17 6.26 8.06
C GLU A 45 -8.83 6.31 7.33
N HIS A 46 -8.36 7.51 6.95
CA HIS A 46 -7.07 7.67 6.29
C HIS A 46 -5.89 7.29 7.20
N ILE A 47 -5.97 7.64 8.48
CA ILE A 47 -4.98 7.25 9.49
C ILE A 47 -4.96 5.73 9.67
N GLU A 48 -6.14 5.10 9.77
CA GLU A 48 -6.23 3.65 9.90
C GLU A 48 -5.67 2.93 8.67
N ARG A 49 -6.01 3.39 7.46
CA ARG A 49 -5.43 2.88 6.22
C ARG A 49 -3.91 2.99 6.23
N ALA A 50 -3.36 4.14 6.61
CA ALA A 50 -1.92 4.35 6.69
C ALA A 50 -1.23 3.38 7.67
N ARG A 51 -1.83 3.14 8.84
CA ARG A 51 -1.34 2.15 9.82
C ARG A 51 -1.36 0.74 9.23
N ASN A 52 -2.48 0.33 8.62
CA ASN A 52 -2.63 -0.99 8.01
C ASN A 52 -1.60 -1.23 6.88
N ILE A 53 -1.32 -0.20 6.07
CA ILE A 53 -0.29 -0.26 5.02
C ILE A 53 1.10 -0.45 5.63
N ARG A 54 1.44 0.29 6.68
CA ARG A 54 2.74 0.19 7.37
C ARG A 54 2.94 -1.19 7.99
N GLU A 55 1.94 -1.69 8.71
CA GLU A 55 1.97 -3.02 9.32
C GLU A 55 2.08 -4.13 8.26
N ALA A 56 1.35 -4.01 7.15
CA ALA A 56 1.45 -4.96 6.04
C ALA A 56 2.83 -4.94 5.38
N ALA A 57 3.43 -3.75 5.24
CA ALA A 57 4.78 -3.57 4.67
C ALA A 57 5.85 -4.20 5.58
N GLU A 58 5.76 -3.98 6.89
CA GLU A 58 6.63 -4.59 7.90
C GLU A 58 6.53 -6.12 7.89
N LYS A 59 5.31 -6.68 7.91
CA LYS A 59 5.07 -8.14 7.82
C LYS A 59 5.59 -8.77 6.54
N VAL A 60 5.73 -8.01 5.46
CA VAL A 60 6.27 -8.49 4.18
C VAL A 60 7.77 -8.21 4.06
N GLY A 61 8.35 -7.39 4.94
CA GLY A 61 9.76 -6.99 4.90
C GLY A 61 10.08 -6.07 3.71
N ARG A 62 9.16 -5.18 3.33
CA ARG A 62 9.35 -4.23 2.22
C ARG A 62 9.06 -2.80 2.64
N HIS A 63 9.81 -1.85 2.09
CA HIS A 63 9.47 -0.44 2.18
C HIS A 63 8.44 -0.07 1.11
N VAL A 64 7.38 0.60 1.54
CA VAL A 64 6.27 1.06 0.68
C VAL A 64 5.99 2.52 1.00
N GLY A 65 5.97 3.38 -0.02
CA GLY A 65 5.59 4.79 0.11
C GLY A 65 4.09 4.95 0.26
N ILE A 66 3.66 6.03 0.92
CA ILE A 66 2.24 6.43 0.98
C ILE A 66 2.15 7.80 0.31
N LEU A 67 1.29 7.89 -0.71
CA LEU A 67 0.95 9.11 -1.44
C LEU A 67 -0.47 9.50 -1.09
N ALA A 68 -0.68 10.77 -0.76
CA ALA A 68 -1.99 11.37 -0.60
C ALA A 68 -2.31 12.22 -1.84
#